data_AF-A0A3L6RGI7-F1
#
_entry.id   AF-A0A3L6RGI7-F1
#
_cell.length_a   1.000
_cell.length_b   1.000
_cell.length_c   1.000
_cell.angle_alpha   90.00
_cell.angle_beta   90.00
_cell.angle_gamma   90.00
#
_symmetry.space_group_name_H-M   'P 1'
#
loop_
_entity.id
_entity.type
_entity.pdbx_description
1 polymer ?
#
loop_
_entity_poly.entity_id
_entity_poly.type
_entity_poly.pdbx_seq_one_letter_code
_entity_poly.pdbx_strand_id
1 'polypeptide(L)'
;MLIELGQGVVLPEEKVCHTMPVQDGYVVVKIDHVHQNAEAIPLDIPLPNAEIFTLRDARNTRIQWKKSGILIPPMGRCSSTGGAQKRTSTPSPSPLSHMVQTPHPPS
;
A
#
# COMPACT_ATOMS: atom_id res chain seq x y z
N MET A 1 -16.34 17.21 -15.27
CA MET A 1 -14.88 17.08 -15.06
C MET A 1 -14.67 16.17 -13.86
N LEU A 2 -13.82 15.15 -13.97
CA LEU A 2 -13.47 14.29 -12.84
C LEU A 2 -12.10 14.73 -12.31
N ILE A 3 -11.95 14.81 -11.00
CA ILE A 3 -10.70 15.19 -10.33
C ILE A 3 -10.31 14.02 -9.43
N GLU A 4 -9.05 13.60 -9.53
CA GLU A 4 -8.48 12.62 -8.62
C GLU A 4 -8.18 13.29 -7.28
N LEU A 5 -8.82 12.82 -6.22
CA LEU A 5 -8.64 13.36 -4.86
C LEU A 5 -7.52 12.63 -4.10
N GLY A 6 -7.35 11.34 -4.39
CA GLY A 6 -6.36 10.48 -3.77
C GLY A 6 -6.40 9.07 -4.34
N GLN A 7 -5.46 8.25 -3.88
CA GLN A 7 -5.30 6.84 -4.25
C GLN A 7 -5.28 5.98 -2.99
N GLY A 8 -5.78 4.76 -3.12
CA GLY A 8 -5.82 3.82 -2.02
C GLY A 8 -6.30 2.44 -2.42
N VAL A 9 -6.30 1.54 -1.45
CA VAL A 9 -6.75 0.15 -1.60
C VAL A 9 -8.17 0.00 -1.06
N VAL A 10 -9.07 -0.51 -1.88
CA VAL A 10 -10.45 -0.81 -1.50
C VAL A 10 -10.51 -2.15 -0.76
N LEU A 11 -11.20 -2.18 0.38
CA LEU A 11 -11.35 -3.35 1.26
C LEU A 11 -12.85 -3.72 1.37
N PRO A 12 -13.44 -4.41 0.36
CA PRO A 12 -14.88 -4.65 0.29
C PRO A 12 -15.44 -5.62 1.34
N GLU A 13 -14.56 -6.46 1.88
CA GLU A 13 -14.93 -7.45 2.90
C GLU A 13 -15.01 -6.82 4.31
N GLU A 14 -14.32 -5.71 4.55
CA GLU A 14 -14.40 -5.00 5.83
C GLU A 14 -15.78 -4.38 6.05
N LYS A 15 -16.43 -4.77 7.15
CA LYS A 15 -17.77 -4.28 7.54
C LYS A 15 -17.75 -3.25 8.65
N VAL A 16 -16.58 -3.00 9.23
CA VAL A 16 -16.35 -2.01 10.29
C VAL A 16 -15.11 -1.22 9.93
N CYS A 17 -15.20 0.10 10.03
CA CYS A 17 -14.09 1.03 9.87
C CYS A 17 -13.78 1.64 11.24
N HIS A 18 -12.58 1.35 11.78
CA HIS A 18 -12.22 1.65 13.17
C HIS A 18 -13.23 1.02 14.15
N THR A 19 -14.16 1.82 14.69
CA THR A 19 -15.20 1.37 15.63
C THR A 19 -16.61 1.54 15.07
N MET A 20 -16.77 2.00 13.83
CA MET A 20 -18.06 2.31 13.23
C MET A 20 -18.43 1.29 12.15
N PRO A 21 -19.67 0.79 12.11
CA PRO A 21 -20.17 0.00 10.99
C PRO A 21 -20.04 0.78 9.67
N VAL A 22 -19.75 0.05 8.59
CA VAL A 22 -19.70 0.64 7.25
C VAL A 22 -21.11 1.01 6.81
N GLN A 23 -21.30 2.26 6.42
CA GLN A 23 -22.57 2.79 5.96
C GLN A 23 -22.94 2.26 4.58
N ASP A 24 -24.24 2.16 4.29
CA ASP A 24 -24.71 1.74 2.98
C ASP A 24 -24.21 2.69 1.87
N GLY A 25 -23.80 2.12 0.73
CA GLY A 25 -23.18 2.88 -0.35
C GLY A 25 -21.70 3.28 -0.10
N TYR A 26 -21.13 2.95 1.06
CA TYR A 26 -19.70 3.17 1.37
C TYR A 26 -18.92 1.85 1.39
N VAL A 27 -17.60 1.98 1.32
CA VAL A 27 -16.65 0.88 1.45
C VAL A 27 -15.42 1.36 2.22
N VAL A 28 -14.74 0.46 2.92
CA VAL A 28 -13.48 0.82 3.58
C VAL A 28 -12.40 0.98 2.50
N VAL A 29 -11.68 2.10 2.56
CA VAL A 29 -10.52 2.37 1.72
C VAL A 29 -9.34 2.71 2.61
N LYS A 30 -8.21 2.04 2.42
CA LYS A 30 -6.93 2.46 2.99
C LYS A 30 -6.30 3.47 2.04
N ILE A 31 -6.15 4.71 2.50
CA ILE A 31 -5.63 5.79 1.66
C ILE A 31 -4.10 5.77 1.68
N ASP A 32 -3.48 5.75 0.51
CA ASP A 32 -2.02 5.75 0.34
C ASP A 32 -1.52 7.17 0.00
N HIS A 33 -2.23 7.87 -0.87
CA HIS A 33 -1.87 9.21 -1.34
C HIS A 33 -3.09 10.13 -1.42
N VAL A 34 -2.89 11.41 -1.12
CA VAL A 34 -3.88 12.48 -1.23
C VAL A 34 -3.24 13.62 -1.99
N HIS A 35 -3.95 14.19 -2.97
CA HIS A 35 -3.42 15.34 -3.70
C HIS A 35 -3.38 16.57 -2.80
N GLN A 36 -2.29 17.35 -2.89
CA GLN A 36 -2.08 18.54 -2.04
C GLN A 36 -3.27 19.53 -2.10
N ASN A 37 -3.86 19.71 -3.27
CA ASN A 37 -5.02 20.60 -3.46
C ASN A 37 -6.33 20.04 -2.87
N ALA A 38 -6.37 18.76 -2.51
CA ALA A 38 -7.51 18.06 -1.95
C ALA A 38 -7.40 17.86 -0.42
N GLU A 39 -6.24 18.16 0.18
CA GLU A 39 -5.96 17.90 1.60
C GLU A 39 -7.01 18.45 2.57
N ALA A 40 -7.53 19.66 2.31
CA ALA A 40 -8.50 20.33 3.16
C ALA A 40 -9.96 19.90 2.90
N ILE A 41 -10.20 18.99 1.95
CA ILE A 41 -11.56 18.50 1.68
C ILE A 41 -12.01 17.65 2.87
N PRO A 42 -13.20 17.93 3.45
CA PRO A 42 -13.73 17.14 4.55
C PRO A 42 -14.19 15.77 4.07
N LEU A 43 -14.12 14.79 4.96
CA LEU A 43 -14.72 13.47 4.75
C LEU A 43 -16.24 13.54 4.88
N ASP A 44 -16.94 12.83 4.00
CA ASP A 44 -18.39 12.63 4.12
C ASP A 44 -18.78 12.02 5.46
N ILE A 45 -17.93 11.11 5.98
CA ILE A 45 -18.08 10.46 7.29
C ILE A 45 -16.81 10.74 8.10
N PRO A 46 -16.83 11.71 9.03
CA PRO A 46 -15.70 11.97 9.91
C PRO A 46 -15.59 10.88 10.99
N LEU A 47 -14.37 10.65 11.49
CA LEU A 47 -14.09 9.73 12.58
C LEU A 47 -13.50 10.51 13.77
N PRO A 48 -14.36 11.10 14.63
CA PRO A 48 -13.91 11.99 15.69
C PRO A 48 -13.02 11.29 16.73
N ASN A 49 -13.27 10.01 17.03
CA ASN A 49 -12.46 9.22 17.96
C ASN A 49 -11.02 8.99 17.48
N ALA A 50 -10.79 9.12 16.18
CA ALA A 50 -9.48 8.94 15.56
C ALA A 50 -8.91 10.26 15.03
N GLU A 51 -9.56 11.40 15.33
CA GLU A 51 -9.21 12.73 14.86
C GLU A 51 -9.08 12.85 13.32
N ILE A 52 -9.85 12.06 12.57
CA ILE A 52 -9.82 12.03 11.11
C ILE A 52 -11.04 12.79 10.57
N PHE A 53 -10.82 13.98 10.01
CA PHE A 53 -11.89 14.86 9.51
C PHE A 53 -11.71 15.24 8.05
N THR A 54 -10.48 15.30 7.57
CA THR A 54 -10.14 15.72 6.20
C THR A 54 -9.40 14.62 5.45
N LEU A 55 -9.21 14.82 4.13
CA LEU A 55 -8.37 13.92 3.34
C LEU A 55 -6.93 13.88 3.82
N ARG A 56 -6.38 15.02 4.28
CA ARG A 56 -5.04 15.04 4.88
C ARG A 56 -4.93 14.06 6.06
N ASP A 57 -5.90 14.10 6.96
CA ASP A 57 -5.90 13.25 8.17
C ASP A 57 -6.08 11.77 7.81
N ALA A 58 -6.80 11.50 6.71
CA ALA A 58 -7.03 10.16 6.21
C ALA A 58 -5.77 9.48 5.63
N ARG A 59 -4.66 10.21 5.44
CA ARG A 59 -3.46 9.64 4.81
C ARG A 59 -2.90 8.49 5.66
N ASN A 60 -2.63 7.36 5.02
CA ASN A 60 -2.15 6.11 5.63
C ASN A 60 -3.12 5.45 6.62
N THR A 61 -4.38 5.89 6.70
CA THR A 61 -5.41 5.26 7.54
C THR A 61 -6.53 4.64 6.71
N ARG A 62 -7.49 4.00 7.39
CA ARG A 62 -8.70 3.45 6.80
C ARG A 62 -9.86 4.42 7.00
N ILE A 63 -10.59 4.72 5.95
CA ILE A 63 -11.80 5.54 6.03
C ILE A 63 -12.92 4.90 5.25
N GLN A 64 -14.15 5.35 5.52
CA GLN A 64 -15.29 5.00 4.69
C GLN A 64 -15.33 5.95 3.50
N TRP A 65 -15.29 5.41 2.28
CA TRP A 65 -15.40 6.17 1.05
C TRP A 65 -16.63 5.77 0.26
N LYS A 66 -17.31 6.75 -0.33
CA LYS A 66 -18.53 6.51 -1.11
C LYS A 66 -18.18 5.75 -2.39
N LYS A 67 -18.83 4.61 -2.64
CA LYS A 67 -18.53 3.73 -3.79
C LYS A 67 -18.61 4.47 -5.13
N SER A 68 -19.54 5.43 -5.27
CA SER A 68 -19.71 6.23 -6.49
C SER A 68 -18.55 7.17 -6.79
N GLY A 69 -17.70 7.47 -5.80
CA GLY A 69 -16.52 8.34 -5.95
C GLY A 69 -15.22 7.56 -6.19
N ILE A 70 -15.29 6.24 -6.38
CA ILE A 70 -14.11 5.38 -6.57
C ILE A 70 -14.04 4.93 -8.02
N LEU A 71 -12.87 5.15 -8.63
CA LEU A 71 -12.52 4.57 -9.92
C LEU A 71 -11.49 3.46 -9.70
N ILE A 72 -11.83 2.23 -10.06
CA ILE A 72 -10.91 1.09 -10.03
C ILE A 72 -10.35 0.91 -11.45
N PRO A 73 -9.05 1.14 -11.69
CA PRO A 73 -8.48 0.95 -13.01
C PRO A 73 -8.49 -0.54 -13.41
N PRO A 74 -8.51 -0.87 -14.71
CA PRO A 74 -8.39 -2.24 -15.18
C PRO A 74 -7.11 -2.89 -14.63
N MET A 75 -7.24 -4.14 -14.16
CA MET A 75 -6.11 -4.93 -13.69
C MET A 75 -5.02 -5.02 -14.77
N GLY A 76 -3.77 -4.72 -14.41
CA GLY A 76 -2.62 -4.68 -15.32
C GLY A 76 -2.04 -3.29 -15.57
N ARG A 77 -2.74 -2.23 -15.17
CA ARG A 77 -2.18 -0.87 -15.05
C ARG A 77 -1.98 -0.53 -13.58
N CYS A 78 -1.04 -1.22 -12.91
CA CYS A 78 -0.46 -0.62 -11.71
C CYS A 78 0.24 0.66 -12.18
N SER A 79 -0.22 1.82 -11.73
CA SER A 79 0.57 3.05 -11.81
C SER A 79 1.74 2.90 -10.84
N SER A 80 2.73 2.11 -11.25
CA SER A 80 3.98 1.90 -10.53
C SER A 80 4.85 3.13 -10.70
N THR A 81 4.54 4.19 -9.95
CA THR A 81 5.52 5.25 -9.73
C THR A 81 6.49 4.76 -8.66
N GLY A 82 7.65 4.25 -9.11
CA GLY A 82 8.80 4.00 -8.22
C GLY A 82 9.38 2.58 -8.19
N GLY A 83 9.38 1.86 -9.30
CA GLY A 83 10.24 0.68 -9.45
C GLY A 83 11.70 1.09 -9.67
N ALA A 84 12.42 1.44 -8.60
CA ALA A 84 13.88 1.46 -8.67
C ALA A 84 14.36 0.02 -8.88
N GLN A 85 14.64 -0.34 -10.14
CA GLN A 85 15.34 -1.57 -10.48
C GLN A 85 16.70 -1.56 -9.78
N LYS A 86 16.86 -2.37 -8.73
CA LYS A 86 18.18 -2.67 -8.20
C LYS A 86 18.46 -4.17 -8.35
N ARG A 87 19.06 -4.45 -9.51
CA ARG A 87 19.97 -5.55 -9.85
C ARG A 87 19.76 -6.87 -9.11
N THR A 88 19.29 -7.85 -9.86
CA THR A 88 19.54 -9.26 -9.67
C THR A 88 21.01 -9.49 -9.33
N SER A 89 21.32 -9.87 -8.10
CA SER A 89 22.60 -10.47 -7.75
C SER A 89 22.37 -11.96 -7.59
N THR A 90 22.80 -12.72 -8.57
CA THR A 90 22.84 -14.18 -8.58
C THR A 90 23.58 -14.67 -7.32
N PRO A 91 23.04 -15.61 -6.54
CA PRO A 91 23.84 -16.28 -5.52
C PRO A 91 24.83 -17.20 -6.23
N SER A 92 26.12 -16.89 -6.10
CA SER A 92 27.22 -17.79 -6.50
C SER A 92 27.08 -19.11 -5.73
N PRO A 93 27.10 -20.28 -6.37
CA PRO A 93 27.10 -21.55 -5.64
C PRO A 93 28.47 -21.72 -4.97
N SER A 94 28.47 -21.83 -3.64
CA SER A 94 29.64 -22.30 -2.89
C SER A 94 29.88 -23.79 -3.21
N PRO A 95 31.07 -24.21 -3.63
CA PRO A 95 31.39 -25.64 -3.67
C PRO A 95 31.85 -26.09 -2.27
N LEU A 96 31.03 -26.90 -1.61
CA LEU A 96 31.44 -27.67 -0.43
C LEU A 96 32.22 -28.92 -0.88
N SER A 97 33.48 -28.99 -0.42
CA SER A 97 34.17 -30.17 0.10
C SER A 97 34.36 -31.42 -0.78
N HIS A 98 35.58 -31.63 -1.30
CA HIS A 98 36.23 -32.94 -1.46
C HIS A 98 37.77 -32.68 -1.47
N MET A 99 38.56 -33.01 -0.44
CA MET A 99 39.03 -34.33 0.04
C MET A 99 40.53 -34.49 -0.29
N VAL A 100 41.35 -34.61 0.77
CA VAL A 100 42.64 -35.35 0.87
C VAL A 100 43.77 -35.00 -0.11
N GLN A 101 44.88 -34.43 0.41
CA GLN A 101 46.22 -35.06 0.29
C GLN A 101 47.28 -34.35 1.17
N THR A 102 47.93 -35.12 2.05
CA THR A 102 49.23 -34.78 2.66
C THR A 102 50.32 -34.76 1.59
N PRO A 103 51.41 -34.02 1.80
CA PRO A 103 52.67 -34.73 2.08
C PRO A 103 53.62 -34.02 3.08
N HIS A 104 54.33 -34.83 3.88
CA HIS A 104 55.63 -34.51 4.52
C HIS A 104 56.78 -34.94 3.57
N PRO A 105 58.07 -34.83 3.96
CA PRO A 105 58.95 -33.71 4.35
C PRO A 105 60.14 -33.60 3.34
N PRO A 106 61.29 -32.89 3.59
CA PRO A 106 62.43 -33.35 4.45
C PRO A 106 63.14 -32.14 5.17
N SER A 107 64.18 -32.23 6.02
CA SER A 107 65.13 -33.26 6.46
C SER A 107 65.64 -32.91 7.86
#